data_AF-A0A4Y4XM19-F1
#
_entry.id   AF-A0A4Y4XM19-F1
#
_cell.length_a   1.000
_cell.length_b   1.000
_cell.length_c   1.000
_cell.angle_alpha   90.00
_cell.angle_beta   90.00
_cell.angle_gamma   90.00
#
_symmetry.space_group_name_H-M   'P 1'
#
loop_
_entity.id
_entity.type
_entity.pdbx_description
1 polymer ?
#
loop_
_entity_poly.entity_id
_entity_poly.type
_entity_poly.pdbx_seq_one_letter_code
_entity_poly.pdbx_strand_id
1 'polypeptide(L)'
;MKEQEWDLSALFENKESAEEFLKTLQTEVQEFESAYQNNLKDLDATKFANALKHYENLLEKISRAMTYAQLLFAKNTKEAKFYSQCEMACANIQQHLLFFEIEFKNLDAKKQLAFIKKCK
;
A
#
# COMPACT_ATOMS: atom_id res chain seq x y z
N MET A 1 38.32 4.92 6.74
CA MET A 1 37.38 3.79 6.71
C MET A 1 36.34 4.10 5.64
N LYS A 2 36.16 3.23 4.63
CA LYS A 2 34.94 3.31 3.81
C LYS A 2 33.82 2.76 4.69
N GLU A 3 32.87 3.61 5.08
CA GLU A 3 31.65 3.15 5.72
C GLU A 3 30.97 2.15 4.77
N GLN A 4 30.65 0.96 5.28
CA GLN A 4 29.78 0.03 4.57
C GLN A 4 28.37 0.61 4.62
N GLU A 5 28.04 1.43 3.64
CA GLU A 5 26.70 1.97 3.50
C GLU A 5 25.75 0.89 2.97
N TRP A 6 24.50 0.88 3.46
CA TRP A 6 23.46 0.04 2.89
C TRP A 6 23.16 0.47 1.46
N ASP A 7 23.12 -0.52 0.56
CA ASP A 7 22.67 -0.33 -0.81
C ASP A 7 21.14 -0.32 -0.85
N LEU A 8 20.57 0.86 -1.10
CA LEU A 8 19.13 1.08 -1.18
C LEU A 8 18.59 1.00 -2.61
N SER A 9 19.47 0.80 -3.60
CA SER A 9 19.08 0.72 -5.02
C SER A 9 18.14 -0.45 -5.31
N ALA A 10 18.17 -1.50 -4.47
CA ALA A 10 17.22 -2.60 -4.51
C ALA A 10 15.76 -2.17 -4.24
N LEU A 11 15.56 -1.05 -3.52
CA LEU A 11 14.24 -0.47 -3.29
C LEU A 11 13.92 0.59 -4.33
N PHE A 12 14.79 1.58 -4.50
CA PHE A 12 14.66 2.66 -5.47
C PHE A 12 16.05 3.16 -5.86
N GLU A 13 16.25 3.48 -7.14
CA GLU A 13 17.53 3.99 -7.64
C GLU A 13 17.91 5.33 -6.99
N ASN A 14 16.91 6.17 -6.76
CA ASN A 14 17.05 7.51 -6.18
C ASN A 14 15.71 8.02 -5.62
N LYS A 15 15.73 9.20 -5.00
CA LYS A 15 14.53 9.83 -4.40
C LYS A 15 13.47 10.15 -5.44
N GLU A 16 13.88 10.59 -6.62
CA GLU A 16 12.99 10.96 -7.72
C GLU A 16 12.16 9.76 -8.19
N SER A 17 12.79 8.58 -8.33
CA SER A 17 12.09 7.34 -8.69
C SER A 17 11.07 6.91 -7.64
N ALA A 18 11.35 7.16 -6.35
CA ALA A 18 10.40 6.90 -5.27
C ALA A 18 9.23 7.89 -5.28
N GLU A 19 9.48 9.16 -5.58
CA GLU A 19 8.44 10.18 -5.72
C GLU A 19 7.51 9.91 -6.91
N GLU A 20 8.06 9.50 -8.06
CA GLU A 20 7.28 9.08 -9.22
C GLU A 20 6.44 7.83 -8.92
N PHE A 21 7.05 6.85 -8.26
CA PHE A 21 6.34 5.64 -7.82
C PHE A 21 5.16 5.97 -6.90
N LEU A 22 5.33 6.88 -5.94
CA LEU A 22 4.24 7.32 -5.05
C LEU A 22 3.11 8.03 -5.82
N LYS A 23 3.43 8.83 -6.85
CA LYS A 23 2.41 9.45 -7.72
C LYS A 23 1.61 8.41 -8.50
N THR A 24 2.29 7.42 -9.08
CA THR A 24 1.61 6.31 -9.77
C THR A 24 0.75 5.50 -8.80
N LEU A 25 1.28 5.18 -7.63
CA LEU A 25 0.56 4.43 -6.59
C LEU A 25 -0.70 5.18 -6.11
N GLN A 26 -0.64 6.51 -6.01
CA GLN A 26 -1.81 7.34 -5.69
C GLN A 26 -2.94 7.16 -6.71
N THR A 27 -2.62 7.10 -8.01
CA THR A 27 -3.62 6.83 -9.06
C THR A 27 -4.14 5.39 -8.96
N GLU A 28 -3.26 4.41 -8.77
CA GLU A 28 -3.66 3.00 -8.64
C GLU A 28 -4.62 2.76 -7.46
N VAL A 29 -4.39 3.39 -6.30
CA VAL A 29 -5.31 3.22 -5.15
C VAL A 29 -6.65 3.91 -5.37
N GLN A 30 -6.69 5.02 -6.10
CA GLN A 30 -7.95 5.70 -6.44
C GLN A 30 -8.78 4.88 -7.43
N GLU A 31 -8.13 4.23 -8.39
CA GLU A 31 -8.78 3.29 -9.30
C GLU A 31 -9.29 2.05 -8.55
N PHE A 32 -8.49 1.52 -7.62
CA PHE A 32 -8.92 0.42 -6.75
C PHE A 32 -10.13 0.79 -5.89
N GLU A 33 -10.10 1.95 -5.24
CA GLU A 33 -11.21 2.45 -4.44
C GLU A 33 -12.47 2.58 -5.30
N SER A 34 -12.37 3.26 -6.45
CA SER A 34 -13.51 3.45 -7.36
C SER A 34 -14.10 2.12 -7.88
N ALA A 35 -13.27 1.08 -8.04
CA ALA A 35 -13.71 -0.21 -8.54
C ALA A 35 -14.46 -1.04 -7.49
N TYR A 36 -14.07 -0.96 -6.21
CA TYR A 36 -14.54 -1.89 -5.17
C TYR A 36 -15.37 -1.25 -4.06
N GLN A 37 -15.23 0.05 -3.81
CA GLN A 37 -15.94 0.74 -2.75
C GLN A 37 -17.46 0.63 -2.93
N ASN A 38 -18.16 0.32 -1.85
CA ASN A 38 -19.59 0.02 -1.73
C ASN A 38 -20.07 -1.25 -2.44
N ASN A 39 -19.18 -1.97 -3.13
CA ASN A 39 -19.54 -3.12 -3.99
C ASN A 39 -19.02 -4.46 -3.46
N LEU A 40 -18.30 -4.48 -2.32
CA LEU A 40 -17.71 -5.70 -1.76
C LEU A 40 -18.72 -6.82 -1.47
N LYS A 41 -19.94 -6.44 -1.04
CA LYS A 41 -21.05 -7.37 -0.78
C LYS A 41 -21.54 -8.12 -2.03
N ASP A 42 -21.37 -7.51 -3.20
CA ASP A 42 -21.87 -8.00 -4.48
C ASP A 42 -20.86 -8.93 -5.19
N LEU A 43 -19.62 -8.98 -4.69
CA LEU A 43 -18.60 -9.88 -5.21
C LEU A 43 -18.90 -11.34 -4.86
N ASP A 44 -18.57 -12.25 -5.78
CA ASP A 44 -18.40 -13.67 -5.45
C ASP A 44 -17.04 -13.91 -4.78
N ALA A 45 -16.86 -15.10 -4.20
CA ALA A 45 -15.65 -15.41 -3.43
C ALA A 45 -14.36 -15.39 -4.27
N THR A 46 -14.43 -15.68 -5.57
CA THR A 46 -13.26 -15.63 -6.46
C THR A 46 -12.89 -14.19 -6.78
N LYS A 47 -13.88 -13.35 -7.09
CA LYS A 47 -13.67 -11.91 -7.31
C LYS A 47 -13.15 -11.23 -6.04
N PHE A 48 -13.67 -11.58 -4.88
CA PHE A 48 -13.16 -11.07 -3.61
C PHE A 48 -11.70 -11.48 -3.37
N ALA A 49 -11.33 -12.74 -3.63
CA ALA A 49 -9.94 -13.18 -3.48
C ALA A 49 -8.98 -12.40 -4.40
N ASN A 50 -9.40 -12.10 -5.64
CA ASN A 50 -8.62 -11.25 -6.54
C ASN A 50 -8.51 -9.80 -6.03
N ALA A 51 -9.61 -9.24 -5.50
CA ALA A 51 -9.61 -7.91 -4.90
C ALA A 51 -8.70 -7.84 -3.68
N LEU A 52 -8.72 -8.87 -2.83
CA LEU A 52 -7.84 -9.00 -1.66
C LEU A 52 -6.37 -9.03 -2.07
N LYS A 53 -6.02 -9.84 -3.09
CA LYS A 53 -4.65 -9.88 -3.60
C LYS A 53 -4.19 -8.53 -4.17
N HIS A 54 -5.09 -7.81 -4.84
CA HIS A 54 -4.78 -6.46 -5.32
C HIS A 54 -4.54 -5.50 -4.16
N TYR A 55 -5.41 -5.53 -3.14
CA TYR A 55 -5.25 -4.77 -1.90
C TYR A 55 -3.91 -5.06 -1.19
N GLU A 56 -3.54 -6.34 -1.03
CA GLU A 56 -2.26 -6.76 -0.45
C GLU A 56 -1.06 -6.20 -1.22
N ASN A 57 -1.10 -6.27 -2.55
CA ASN A 57 -0.06 -5.71 -3.40
C ASN A 57 0.05 -4.18 -3.27
N LEU A 58 -1.07 -3.46 -3.11
CA LEU A 58 -1.05 -2.01 -2.84
C LEU A 58 -0.40 -1.71 -1.48
N LEU A 59 -0.71 -2.49 -0.43
CA LEU A 59 -0.06 -2.36 0.88
C LEU A 59 1.45 -2.62 0.82
N GLU A 60 1.87 -3.63 0.06
CA GLU A 60 3.29 -3.93 -0.14
C GLU A 60 4.02 -2.78 -0.83
N LYS A 61 3.41 -2.19 -1.87
CA LYS A 61 3.94 -1.00 -2.55
C LYS A 61 4.12 0.18 -1.59
N ILE A 62 3.13 0.46 -0.73
CA ILE A 62 3.23 1.50 0.31
C ILE A 62 4.38 1.20 1.27
N SER A 63 4.46 -0.04 1.75
CA SER A 63 5.52 -0.48 2.67
C SER A 63 6.91 -0.33 2.07
N ARG A 64 7.09 -0.67 0.77
CA ARG A 64 8.36 -0.49 0.05
C ARG A 64 8.80 0.98 0.03
N ALA A 65 7.89 1.90 -0.30
CA ALA A 65 8.19 3.33 -0.33
C ALA A 65 8.57 3.88 1.06
N MET A 66 7.81 3.52 2.09
CA MET A 66 8.13 3.93 3.46
C MET A 66 9.42 3.33 3.98
N THR A 67 9.70 2.06 3.68
CA THR A 67 10.96 1.40 4.06
C THR A 67 12.15 2.13 3.45
N TYR A 68 12.09 2.50 2.17
CA TYR A 68 13.15 3.28 1.53
C TYR A 68 13.38 4.62 2.23
N ALA A 69 12.30 5.37 2.50
CA ALA A 69 12.38 6.66 3.17
C ALA A 69 12.98 6.55 4.59
N GLN A 70 12.57 5.53 5.35
CA GLN A 70 13.08 5.24 6.70
C GLN A 70 14.57 4.89 6.69
N LEU A 71 14.99 3.99 5.80
CA LEU A 71 16.39 3.59 5.69
C LEU A 71 17.28 4.77 5.24
N LEU A 72 16.79 5.60 4.33
CA LEU A 72 17.51 6.78 3.87
C LEU A 72 17.70 7.80 5.02
N PHE A 73 16.65 8.01 5.82
CA PHE A 73 16.73 8.87 7.01
C PHE A 73 17.63 8.29 8.11
N ALA A 74 17.56 6.98 8.35
CA ALA A 74 18.43 6.29 9.31
C ALA A 74 19.91 6.40 8.92
N LYS A 75 20.20 6.38 7.62
CA LYS A 75 21.55 6.60 7.07
C LYS A 75 21.99 8.06 7.19
N ASN A 76 21.10 9.01 6.90
CA ASN A 76 21.40 10.44 6.96
C ASN A 76 20.19 11.23 7.50
N THR A 77 20.27 11.69 8.74
CA THR A 77 19.18 12.40 9.41
C THR A 77 18.84 13.76 8.76
N LYS A 78 19.67 14.27 7.86
CA LYS A 78 19.34 15.46 7.05
C LYS A 78 18.20 15.19 6.05
N GLU A 79 17.88 13.93 5.80
CA GLU A 79 16.78 13.51 4.90
C GLU A 79 15.40 13.55 5.58
N ALA A 80 15.27 14.15 6.77
CA ALA A 80 14.01 14.29 7.51
C ALA A 80 12.86 14.86 6.66
N LYS A 81 13.17 15.81 5.77
CA LYS A 81 12.19 16.41 4.86
C LYS A 81 11.62 15.36 3.89
N PHE A 82 12.48 14.57 3.25
CA PHE A 82 12.07 13.52 2.33
C PHE A 82 11.27 12.43 3.05
N TYR A 83 11.73 12.02 4.23
CA TYR A 83 10.99 11.08 5.08
C TYR A 83 9.56 11.55 5.36
N SER A 84 9.40 12.79 5.83
CA SER A 84 8.07 13.36 6.12
C SER A 84 7.20 13.49 4.87
N GLN A 85 7.79 13.82 3.71
CA GLN A 85 7.07 13.85 2.43
C GLN A 85 6.52 12.46 2.05
N CYS A 86 7.34 11.42 2.14
CA CYS A 86 6.89 10.04 1.89
C CYS A 86 5.84 9.59 2.90
N GLU A 87 6.01 9.93 4.19
CA GLU A 87 5.06 9.60 5.25
C GLU A 87 3.67 10.20 4.98
N MET A 88 3.62 11.49 4.64
CA MET A 88 2.36 12.16 4.28
C MET A 88 1.72 11.56 3.03
N ALA A 89 2.52 11.27 1.99
CA ALA A 89 2.02 10.63 0.77
C ALA A 89 1.44 9.25 1.06
N CYS A 90 2.16 8.41 1.83
CA CYS A 90 1.70 7.08 2.18
C CYS A 90 0.45 7.10 3.07
N ALA A 91 0.35 8.03 4.01
CA ALA A 91 -0.86 8.21 4.82
C ALA A 91 -2.09 8.55 3.95
N ASN A 92 -1.93 9.48 2.98
CA ASN A 92 -3.00 9.82 2.04
C ASN A 92 -3.40 8.61 1.17
N ILE A 93 -2.43 7.85 0.67
CA ILE A 93 -2.68 6.63 -0.12
C ILE A 93 -3.43 5.59 0.73
N GLN A 94 -3.02 5.36 1.98
CA GLN A 94 -3.66 4.42 2.89
C GLN A 94 -5.12 4.78 3.19
N GLN A 95 -5.45 6.08 3.24
CA GLN A 95 -6.83 6.53 3.44
C GLN A 95 -7.80 5.99 2.38
N HIS A 96 -7.36 5.90 1.11
CA HIS A 96 -8.15 5.33 0.01
C HIS A 96 -8.35 3.81 0.11
N LEU A 97 -7.61 3.12 0.99
CA LEU A 97 -7.71 1.67 1.17
C LEU A 97 -8.56 1.29 2.39
N LEU A 98 -8.86 2.25 3.27
CA LEU A 98 -9.54 1.99 4.54
C LEU A 98 -10.95 1.42 4.37
N PHE A 99 -11.65 1.79 3.29
CA PHE A 99 -12.98 1.27 3.00
C PHE A 99 -13.00 -0.26 2.93
N PHE A 100 -11.92 -0.88 2.44
CA PHE A 100 -11.89 -2.32 2.19
C PHE A 100 -12.05 -3.13 3.47
N GLU A 101 -11.34 -2.71 4.53
CA GLU A 101 -11.44 -3.32 5.87
C GLU A 101 -12.79 -3.04 6.52
N ILE A 102 -13.27 -1.78 6.44
CA ILE A 102 -14.53 -1.35 7.04
C ILE A 102 -15.71 -2.10 6.42
N GLU A 103 -15.78 -2.14 5.09
CA GLU A 103 -16.84 -2.83 4.37
C GLU A 103 -16.81 -4.32 4.62
N PHE A 104 -15.62 -4.96 4.58
CA PHE A 104 -15.49 -6.38 4.91
C PHE A 104 -16.06 -6.67 6.31
N LYS A 105 -15.70 -5.85 7.31
CA LYS A 105 -16.22 -5.97 8.69
C LYS A 105 -17.74 -5.81 8.79
N ASN A 106 -18.33 -5.01 7.91
CA ASN A 106 -19.78 -4.74 7.87
C ASN A 106 -20.59 -5.78 7.07
N LEU A 107 -19.94 -6.73 6.38
CA LEU A 107 -20.63 -7.83 5.71
C LEU A 107 -21.32 -8.77 6.72
N ASP A 108 -22.36 -9.47 6.26
CA ASP A 108 -22.97 -10.51 7.07
C ASP A 108 -22.01 -11.70 7.29
N ALA A 109 -22.17 -12.40 8.41
CA ALA A 109 -21.29 -13.50 8.79
C ALA A 109 -21.25 -14.64 7.77
N LYS A 110 -22.34 -14.92 7.04
CA LYS A 110 -22.36 -15.99 6.03
C LYS A 110 -21.49 -15.61 4.84
N LYS A 111 -21.58 -14.36 4.37
CA LYS A 111 -20.74 -13.83 3.29
C LYS A 111 -19.27 -13.77 3.67
N GLN A 112 -18.94 -13.28 4.86
CA GLN A 112 -17.55 -13.27 5.37
C GLN A 112 -16.96 -14.67 5.40
N LEU A 113 -17.68 -15.66 5.94
CA LEU A 113 -17.23 -17.05 5.98
C LEU A 113 -17.05 -17.66 4.59
N ALA A 114 -17.90 -17.30 3.62
CA ALA A 114 -17.75 -17.75 2.23
C ALA A 114 -16.46 -17.21 1.61
N PHE A 115 -16.13 -15.95 1.86
CA PHE A 115 -14.87 -15.34 1.41
C PHE A 115 -13.66 -15.98 2.09
N ILE A 116 -13.67 -16.10 3.42
CA ILE A 116 -12.56 -16.68 4.20
C ILE A 116 -12.24 -18.12 3.75
N LYS A 117 -13.26 -18.94 3.49
CA LYS A 117 -13.06 -20.32 3.02
C LYS A 117 -12.37 -20.43 1.67
N LYS A 118 -12.51 -19.43 0.80
CA LYS A 118 -11.91 -19.42 -0.53
C LYS A 118 -10.44 -18.98 -0.50
N CYS A 119 -10.06 -18.18 0.49
CA CYS A 119 -8.70 -17.67 0.67
C CYS A 119 -7.79 -18.61 1.49
N LYS A 120 -8.34 -19.65 2.11
CA LYS A 120 -7.56 -20.76 2.70
C LYS A 120 -7.13 -21.75 1.62
#